data_AF-V7HQG6-F1
#
_entry.id   AF-V7HQG6-F1
#
_cell.length_a   1.000
_cell.length_b   1.000
_cell.length_c   1.000
_cell.angle_alpha   90.00
_cell.angle_beta   90.00
_cell.angle_gamma   90.00
#
_symmetry.space_group_name_H-M   'P 1'
#
loop_
_entity.id
_entity.type
_entity.pdbx_description
1 polymer ?
#
loop_
_entity_poly.entity_id
_entity_poly.type
_entity_poly.pdbx_seq_one_letter_code
_entity_poly.pdbx_strand_id
1 'polypeptide(L)' 'MGKSSPIELTDSEVRSAEHALLATKVRNSLLAECNHLERQGRPEVAAAHARFVNDLSYEQILRMRRAILGA' A
#
# COMPACT_ATOMS: atom_id res chain seq x y z
N MET A 1 -25.55 14.12 25.11
CA MET A 1 -25.38 13.62 23.73
C MET A 1 -24.45 14.57 22.99
N GLY A 2 -23.15 14.26 22.96
CA GLY A 2 -22.14 15.08 22.28
C GLY A 2 -22.32 14.92 20.77
N LYS A 3 -22.71 16.00 20.09
CA LYS A 3 -22.72 16.04 18.63
C LYS A 3 -21.26 16.00 18.18
N SER A 4 -20.78 14.86 17.69
CA SER A 4 -19.51 14.81 16.95
C SER A 4 -19.68 15.73 15.76
N SER A 5 -19.05 16.90 15.82
CA SER A 5 -18.96 17.78 14.67
C SER A 5 -18.10 17.07 13.61
N PRO A 6 -18.45 17.12 12.32
CA PRO A 6 -17.59 16.58 11.28
C PRO A 6 -16.20 17.18 11.46
N ILE A 7 -15.18 16.32 11.57
CA ILE A 7 -13.80 16.78 11.54
C ILE A 7 -13.57 17.24 10.10
N GLU A 8 -13.56 18.55 9.87
CA GLU A 8 -13.15 19.12 8.58
C GLU A 8 -11.65 18.91 8.45
N LEU A 9 -11.26 17.98 7.60
CA LEU A 9 -9.86 17.76 7.23
C LEU A 9 -9.41 18.90 6.34
N THR A 10 -8.23 19.46 6.62
CA THR A 10 -7.56 20.36 5.69
C THR A 10 -7.21 19.63 4.40
N ASP A 11 -7.09 20.36 3.29
CA ASP A 11 -6.66 19.77 2.01
C ASP A 11 -5.33 19.00 2.12
N SER A 12 -4.46 19.40 3.05
CA SER A 12 -3.19 18.72 3.30
C SER A 12 -3.39 17.35 3.97
N GLU A 13 -4.33 17.25 4.91
CA GLU A 13 -4.68 16.01 5.60
C GLU A 13 -5.43 15.08 4.65
N VAL A 14 -6.33 15.61 3.82
CA VAL A 14 -7.01 14.84 2.76
C VAL A 14 -5.98 14.22 1.82
N ARG A 15 -5.07 15.03 1.27
CA ARG A 15 -4.02 14.51 0.38
C ARG A 15 -3.16 13.46 1.06
N SER A 16 -2.75 13.67 2.31
CA SER A 16 -1.97 12.71 3.08
C SER A 16 -2.71 11.39 3.29
N ALA A 17 -4.00 11.44 3.60
CA ALA A 17 -4.85 10.28 3.77
C ALA A 17 -5.06 9.51 2.45
N GLU A 18 -5.31 10.20 1.33
CA GLU A 18 -5.42 9.61 0.00
C GLU A 18 -4.14 8.87 -0.40
N HIS A 19 -3.02 9.52 -0.16
CA HIS A 19 -1.67 9.01 -0.35
C HIS A 19 -1.41 7.75 0.47
N ALA A 20 -1.70 7.76 1.77
CA ALA A 20 -1.56 6.61 2.65
C ALA A 20 -2.48 5.45 2.22
N LEU A 21 -3.72 5.74 1.83
CA LEU A 21 -4.66 4.75 1.32
C LEU A 21 -4.16 4.12 0.01
N LEU A 22 -3.62 4.93 -0.89
CA LEU A 22 -3.04 4.48 -2.15
C LEU A 22 -1.85 3.54 -1.92
N ALA A 23 -0.92 3.93 -1.04
CA ALA A 23 0.22 3.08 -0.71
C ALA A 23 -0.21 1.74 -0.11
N THR A 24 -1.26 1.76 0.73
CA THR A 24 -1.85 0.55 1.32
C THR A 24 -2.45 -0.36 0.24
N LYS A 25 -3.19 0.21 -0.73
CA LYS A 25 -3.77 -0.56 -1.86
C LYS A 25 -2.69 -1.23 -2.71
N VAL A 26 -1.58 -0.52 -2.98
CA VAL A 26 -0.44 -1.09 -3.72
C VAL A 26 0.19 -2.25 -2.93
N ARG A 27 0.45 -2.05 -1.63
CA ARG A 27 0.99 -3.11 -0.76
C ARG A 27 0.11 -4.36 -0.77
N ASN A 28 -1.20 -4.19 -0.61
CA ASN A 28 -2.15 -5.31 -0.61
C ASN A 28 -2.19 -6.06 -1.94
N SER A 29 -2.05 -5.36 -3.07
CA SER A 29 -2.01 -5.98 -4.39
C SER A 29 -0.75 -6.86 -4.55
N LEU A 30 0.41 -6.35 -4.11
CA LEU A 30 1.67 -7.10 -4.13
C LEU A 30 1.63 -8.32 -3.20
N LEU A 31 1.01 -8.21 -2.01
CA LEU A 31 0.82 -9.35 -1.11
C LEU A 31 -0.12 -10.40 -1.72
N ALA A 32 -1.16 -9.98 -2.45
CA ALA A 32 -2.04 -10.91 -3.15
C ALA A 32 -1.31 -11.70 -4.24
N GLU A 33 -0.36 -11.07 -4.94
CA GLU A 33 0.53 -11.75 -5.89
C GLU A 33 1.47 -12.74 -5.19
N CYS A 34 2.01 -12.38 -4.01
CA CYS A 34 2.79 -13.31 -3.20
C CYS A 34 1.96 -14.56 -2.83
N ASN A 35 0.71 -14.37 -2.40
CA ASN A 35 -0.21 -15.48 -2.10
C ASN A 35 -0.59 -16.28 -3.37
N HIS A 36 -0.53 -15.68 -4.55
CA HIS A 36 -0.72 -16.40 -5.80
C HIS A 36 0.49 -17.29 -6.11
N LEU A 37 1.71 -16.78 -5.92
CA LEU A 37 2.95 -17.57 -6.07
C LEU A 37 3.00 -18.75 -5.11
N GLU A 38 2.53 -18.57 -3.88
CA GLU A 38 2.42 -19.66 -2.90
C GLU A 38 1.50 -20.77 -3.41
N ARG A 39 0.31 -20.41 -3.92
CA ARG A 39 -0.65 -21.36 -4.52
C ARG A 39 -0.14 -22.07 -5.77
N GLN A 40 0.86 -21.51 -6.45
CA GLN A 40 1.56 -22.15 -7.58
C GLN A 40 2.65 -23.14 -7.13
N GLY A 41 2.79 -23.40 -5.82
CA GLY A 41 3.80 -24.31 -5.29
C GLY A 41 5.18 -23.67 -5.15
N ARG A 42 5.27 -22.33 -5.07
CA ARG A 42 6.52 -21.59 -4.85
C ARG A 42 6.55 -20.85 -3.50
N PRO A 43 6.40 -21.55 -2.37
CA PRO A 43 6.23 -20.93 -1.06
C PRO A 43 7.45 -20.11 -0.59
N GLU A 44 8.68 -20.57 -0.89
CA GLU A 44 9.90 -19.85 -0.49
C GLU A 44 10.02 -18.49 -1.20
N VAL A 45 9.69 -18.46 -2.49
CA VAL A 45 9.68 -17.24 -3.31
C VAL A 45 8.58 -16.30 -2.84
N ALA A 46 7.38 -16.83 -2.57
CA ALA A 46 6.28 -16.05 -2.01
C ALA A 46 6.65 -15.41 -0.67
N ALA A 47 7.29 -16.17 0.24
CA ALA A 47 7.72 -15.68 1.54
C ALA A 47 8.81 -14.60 1.43
N ALA A 48 9.78 -14.78 0.54
CA ALA A 48 10.81 -13.77 0.30
C ALA A 48 10.22 -12.46 -0.24
N HIS A 49 9.30 -12.54 -1.21
CA HIS A 49 8.63 -11.36 -1.76
C HIS A 49 7.69 -10.70 -0.74
N ALA A 50 6.95 -11.47 0.05
CA ALA A 50 6.07 -10.91 1.08
C ALA A 50 6.86 -10.13 2.15
N ARG A 51 8.02 -10.64 2.58
CA ARG A 51 8.92 -9.90 3.49
C ARG A 51 9.38 -8.59 2.87
N PHE A 52 9.86 -8.63 1.63
CA PHE A 52 10.27 -7.41 0.91
C PHE A 52 9.14 -6.38 0.83
N VAL A 53 7.91 -6.81 0.50
CA VAL A 53 6.74 -5.93 0.39
C VAL A 53 6.34 -5.30 1.74
N ASN A 54 6.49 -6.04 2.84
CA ASN A 54 6.23 -5.53 4.19
C ASN A 54 7.30 -4.53 4.65
N ASP A 55 8.54 -4.70 4.22
CA ASP A 55 9.66 -3.81 4.54
C ASP A 55 9.66 -2.52 3.70
N LEU A 56 8.82 -2.43 2.65
CA LEU A 56 8.69 -1.22 1.85
C LEU A 56 8.14 -0.06 2.67
N SER A 57 8.92 1.01 2.71
CA SER A 57 8.47 2.29 3.21
C SER A 57 7.43 2.93 2.29
N TYR A 58 6.62 3.79 2.87
CA TYR A 58 5.61 4.56 2.17
C TYR A 58 6.19 5.30 0.94
N GLU A 59 7.34 5.95 1.09
CA GLU A 59 8.04 6.66 0.01
C GLU A 59 8.57 5.74 -1.10
N GLN A 60 8.94 4.50 -0.76
CA GLN A 60 9.35 3.51 -1.77
C GLN A 60 8.14 3.05 -2.60
N ILE A 61 6.99 2.84 -1.97
CA ILE A 61 5.76 2.45 -2.66
C ILE A 61 5.32 3.55 -3.63
N LEU A 62 5.36 4.82 -3.21
CA LEU A 62 5.03 5.94 -4.10
C LEU A 62 5.99 6.04 -5.30
N ARG A 63 7.30 5.87 -5.07
CA ARG A 63 8.29 5.89 -6.15
C ARG A 63 8.09 4.76 -7.16
N MET A 64 7.80 3.54 -6.69
CA MET A 64 7.48 2.41 -7.57
C MET A 64 6.24 2.70 -8.42
N ARG A 65 5.18 3.24 -7.81
CA ARG A 65 3.99 3.66 -8.55
C ARG A 65 4.33 4.69 -9.62
N ARG A 66 5.13 5.71 -9.28
CA ARG A 66 5.54 6.75 -10.21
C ARG A 66 6.31 6.19 -11.39
N ALA A 67 7.25 5.27 -11.13
CA ALA A 67 8.02 4.58 -12.16
C ALA A 67 7.14 3.72 -13.09
N ILE A 68 6.11 3.05 -12.55
CA ILE A 68 5.18 2.23 -13.35
C ILE A 68 4.24 3.09 -14.20
N LEU A 69 3.74 4.19 -13.64
CA LEU A 69 2.74 5.05 -14.30
C LEU A 69 3.34 6.17 -15.15
N GLY A 70 4.67 6.35 -15.15
CA GLY A 70 5.37 7.34 -15.97
C GLY A 70 5.03 8.80 -15.62
N ALA A 71 4.63 9.09 -14.38
CA ALA A 71 4.27 10.42 -13.90
C ALA A 71 5.46 11.20 -13.32
#